data_AF-A0A9E8NDG4-F1
#
_entry.id   AF-A0A9E8NDG4-F1
#
_cell.length_a   1.000
_cell.length_b   1.000
_cell.length_c   1.000
_cell.angle_alpha   90.00
_cell.angle_beta   90.00
_cell.angle_gamma   90.00
#
_symmetry.space_group_name_H-M   'P 1'
#
loop_
_entity.id
_entity.type
_entity.pdbx_description
1 polymer ?
#
loop_
_entity_poly.entity_id
_entity_poly.type
_entity_poly.pdbx_seq_one_letter_code
_entity_poly.pdbx_strand_id
1 'polypeptide(L)'
;MDIRNMLIIKNSWSHVIAQPDNPGVLFYQQLFAAVPCLVPMFKSDMEGQQAKFTDMITYMVTNLQNMEDIQYEIELLGQRHAHYGVTAEHYELVGSVLISTLKSSLGDLWNSETEEAWTRLYQLWSSSMIGASSEMSPEKSPE
;
A
#
# COMPACT_ATOMS: atom_id res chain seq x y z
N MET A 1 -13.66 9.75 2.78
CA MET A 1 -12.52 10.69 2.83
C MET A 1 -13.00 12.03 2.29
N ASP A 2 -12.60 13.17 2.88
CA ASP A 2 -12.99 14.49 2.36
C ASP A 2 -12.19 14.90 1.11
N ILE A 3 -12.68 15.94 0.40
CA ILE A 3 -12.10 16.42 -0.86
C ILE A 3 -10.68 16.94 -0.67
N ARG A 4 -10.39 17.60 0.46
CA ARG A 4 -9.07 18.18 0.73
C ARG A 4 -8.02 17.08 0.82
N ASN A 5 -8.29 16.04 1.62
CA ASN A 5 -7.39 14.90 1.77
C ASN A 5 -7.17 14.16 0.44
N MET A 6 -8.23 13.96 -0.36
CA MET A 6 -8.09 13.38 -1.70
C MET A 6 -7.16 14.20 -2.61
N LEU A 7 -7.26 15.53 -2.59
CA LEU A 7 -6.40 16.40 -3.40
C LEU A 7 -4.94 16.37 -2.91
N ILE A 8 -4.71 16.38 -1.60
CA ILE A 8 -3.36 16.25 -1.02
C ILE A 8 -2.70 14.95 -1.50
N ILE A 9 -3.42 13.83 -1.41
CA ILE A 9 -2.91 12.51 -1.81
C ILE A 9 -2.64 12.47 -3.32
N LYS A 10 -3.60 12.92 -4.15
CA LYS A 10 -3.44 12.93 -5.61
C LYS A 10 -2.27 13.80 -6.06
N ASN A 11 -2.13 15.00 -5.51
CA ASN A 11 -1.05 15.92 -5.86
C ASN A 11 0.32 15.42 -5.37
N SER A 12 0.41 14.94 -4.13
CA SER A 12 1.67 14.39 -3.62
C SER A 12 2.07 13.12 -4.37
N TRP A 13 1.14 12.22 -4.69
CA TRP A 13 1.44 11.05 -5.51
C TRP A 13 1.92 11.42 -6.91
N SER A 14 1.30 12.41 -7.55
CA SER A 14 1.72 12.86 -8.89
C SER A 14 3.15 13.40 -8.90
N HIS A 15 3.59 14.08 -7.83
CA HIS A 15 4.98 14.47 -7.65
C HIS A 15 5.91 13.27 -7.49
N VAL A 16 5.52 12.25 -6.72
CA VAL A 16 6.32 11.04 -6.49
C VAL A 16 6.52 10.25 -7.79
N ILE A 17 5.47 10.03 -8.58
CA ILE A 17 5.59 9.27 -9.85
C ILE A 17 6.25 10.07 -10.99
N ALA A 18 6.40 11.39 -10.85
CA ALA A 18 7.11 12.23 -11.82
C ALA A 18 8.64 12.21 -11.62
N GLN A 19 9.13 11.56 -10.55
CA GLN A 19 10.55 11.39 -10.30
C GLN A 19 11.14 10.35 -11.27
N PRO A 20 12.46 10.44 -11.57
CA PRO A 20 13.10 9.51 -12.51
C PRO A 20 13.12 8.06 -12.02
N ASP A 21 13.16 7.87 -10.70
CA ASP A 21 13.19 6.54 -10.09
C ASP A 21 11.78 6.03 -9.82
N ASN A 22 11.55 4.75 -10.11
CA ASN A 22 10.28 4.09 -9.79
C ASN A 22 10.06 4.09 -8.25
N PRO A 23 8.93 4.61 -7.74
CA PRO A 23 8.67 4.68 -6.29
C PRO A 23 8.67 3.31 -5.60
N GLY A 24 8.26 2.25 -6.30
CA GLY A 24 8.33 0.87 -5.82
C GLY A 24 9.76 0.40 -5.57
N VAL A 25 10.73 0.81 -6.40
CA VAL A 25 12.16 0.50 -6.17
C VAL A 25 12.61 1.09 -4.85
N LEU A 26 12.35 2.38 -4.63
CA LEU A 26 12.71 3.08 -3.38
C LEU A 26 12.01 2.45 -2.16
N PHE A 27 10.72 2.13 -2.29
CA PHE A 27 9.95 1.47 -1.24
C PHE A 27 10.55 0.12 -0.85
N TYR A 28 10.82 -0.77 -1.81
CA TYR A 28 11.35 -2.10 -1.51
C TYR A 28 12.79 -2.06 -0.96
N GLN A 29 13.61 -1.11 -1.43
CA GLN A 29 14.94 -0.88 -0.84
C GLN A 29 14.83 -0.49 0.64
N GLN A 30 13.94 0.44 0.98
CA GLN A 30 13.71 0.85 2.38
C GLN A 30 13.09 -0.27 3.21
N LEU A 31 12.14 -1.03 2.64
CA LEU A 31 11.47 -2.14 3.32
C LEU A 31 12.47 -3.22 3.73
N PHE A 32 13.34 -3.63 2.82
CA PHE A 32 14.28 -4.70 3.09
C PHE A 32 15.46 -4.25 3.97
N ALA A 33 15.80 -2.96 3.94
CA ALA A 33 16.76 -2.39 4.88
C ALA A 33 16.19 -2.30 6.31
N ALA A 34 14.94 -1.85 6.45
CA ALA A 34 14.30 -1.67 7.75
C ALA A 34 13.77 -2.97 8.36
N VAL A 35 13.32 -3.90 7.52
CA VAL A 35 12.64 -5.14 7.94
C VAL A 35 13.18 -6.35 7.16
N PRO A 36 14.45 -6.75 7.39
CA PRO A 36 15.09 -7.81 6.60
C PRO A 36 14.38 -9.17 6.68
N CYS A 37 13.62 -9.43 7.74
CA CYS A 37 12.85 -10.67 7.90
C CYS A 37 11.72 -10.84 6.89
N LEU A 38 11.29 -9.78 6.20
CA LEU A 38 10.26 -9.86 5.16
C LEU A 38 10.83 -10.29 3.80
N VAL A 39 12.14 -10.17 3.56
CA VAL A 39 12.79 -10.53 2.29
C VAL A 39 12.39 -11.93 1.78
N PRO A 40 12.39 -13.00 2.61
CA PRO A 40 12.03 -14.35 2.15
C PRO A 40 10.58 -14.50 1.66
N MET A 41 9.69 -13.54 1.94
CA MET A 41 8.32 -13.53 1.44
C MET A 41 8.24 -13.08 -0.02
N PHE A 42 9.27 -12.40 -0.54
CA PHE A 42 9.34 -11.88 -1.90
C PHE A 42 10.29 -12.75 -2.74
N LYS A 43 9.79 -13.90 -3.21
CA LYS A 43 10.59 -14.94 -3.90
C LYS A 43 10.68 -14.78 -5.43
N SER A 44 10.20 -13.67 -5.98
CA SER A 44 9.90 -13.49 -7.40
C SER A 44 10.72 -12.39 -8.07
N ASP A 45 10.44 -12.17 -9.35
CA ASP A 45 10.85 -11.00 -10.13
C ASP A 45 10.55 -9.70 -9.37
N MET A 46 11.61 -9.09 -8.84
CA MET A 46 11.51 -7.85 -8.06
C MET A 46 11.19 -6.64 -8.93
N GLU A 47 11.65 -6.61 -10.19
CA GLU A 47 11.35 -5.50 -11.10
C GLU A 47 9.85 -5.47 -11.40
N GLY A 48 9.28 -6.63 -11.75
CA GLY A 48 7.85 -6.79 -11.93
C GLY A 48 7.04 -6.52 -10.66
N GLN A 49 7.56 -6.91 -9.49
CA GLN A 49 6.89 -6.64 -8.20
C GLN A 49 6.88 -5.14 -7.85
N GLN A 50 7.99 -4.44 -8.07
CA GLN A 50 8.11 -2.99 -7.86
C GLN A 50 7.15 -2.23 -8.79
N ALA A 51 7.09 -2.59 -10.08
CA ALA A 51 6.15 -2.01 -11.03
C ALA A 51 4.70 -2.22 -10.60
N LYS A 52 4.32 -3.46 -10.27
CA LYS A 52 2.96 -3.81 -9.80
C LYS A 52 2.57 -3.03 -8.55
N PHE A 53 3.49 -2.83 -7.62
CA PHE A 53 3.25 -2.06 -6.41
C PHE A 53 2.92 -0.59 -6.75
N THR A 54 3.73 0.05 -7.59
CA THR A 54 3.50 1.42 -8.04
C THR A 54 2.19 1.55 -8.83
N ASP A 55 1.89 0.60 -9.72
CA ASP A 55 0.66 0.60 -10.50
C ASP A 55 -0.57 0.47 -9.60
N MET A 56 -0.52 -0.41 -8.60
CA MET A 56 -1.63 -0.62 -7.67
C MET A 56 -1.90 0.63 -6.82
N ILE A 57 -0.86 1.27 -6.26
CA ILE A 57 -1.05 2.54 -5.53
C ILE A 57 -1.60 3.63 -6.48
N THR A 58 -1.07 3.73 -7.69
CA THR A 58 -1.53 4.72 -8.69
C THR A 58 -3.00 4.51 -9.03
N TYR A 59 -3.41 3.27 -9.26
CA TYR A 59 -4.80 2.91 -9.52
C TYR A 59 -5.70 3.34 -8.36
N MET A 60 -5.37 2.97 -7.13
CA MET A 60 -6.20 3.30 -5.97
C MET A 60 -6.23 4.82 -5.69
N VAL A 61 -5.10 5.53 -5.84
CA VAL A 61 -5.03 7.00 -5.70
C VAL A 61 -5.85 7.71 -6.77
N THR A 62 -5.83 7.22 -8.01
CA THR A 62 -6.60 7.83 -9.10
C THR A 62 -8.11 7.72 -8.84
N ASN A 63 -8.52 6.59 -8.26
CA ASN A 63 -9.92 6.25 -8.00
C ASN A 63 -10.43 6.59 -6.60
N LEU A 64 -9.74 7.44 -5.81
CA LEU A 64 -10.18 7.82 -4.44
C LEU A 64 -11.59 8.45 -4.36
N GLN A 65 -12.12 8.96 -5.47
CA GLN A 65 -13.49 9.51 -5.53
C GLN A 65 -14.55 8.41 -5.68
N ASN A 66 -14.15 7.23 -6.15
CA ASN A 66 -14.99 6.08 -6.40
C ASN A 66 -14.55 4.92 -5.47
N MET A 67 -14.47 5.20 -4.16
CA MET A 67 -14.02 4.21 -3.18
C MET A 67 -14.85 2.93 -3.20
N GLU A 68 -16.15 3.03 -3.49
CA GLU A 68 -17.05 1.88 -3.63
C GLU A 68 -16.60 0.96 -4.79
N ASP A 69 -16.09 1.52 -5.89
CA ASP A 69 -15.66 0.74 -7.06
C ASP A 69 -14.35 0.00 -6.80
N ILE A 70 -13.43 0.58 -6.01
CA ILE A 70 -12.14 -0.07 -5.70
C ILE A 70 -12.20 -0.98 -4.48
N GLN A 71 -13.30 -0.96 -3.72
CA GLN A 71 -13.48 -1.76 -2.51
C GLN A 71 -13.30 -3.26 -2.81
N TYR A 72 -13.92 -3.75 -3.88
CA TYR A 72 -13.81 -5.14 -4.31
C TYR A 72 -12.35 -5.55 -4.63
N GLU A 73 -11.60 -4.68 -5.30
CA GLU A 73 -10.19 -4.93 -5.63
C GLU A 73 -9.30 -4.98 -4.38
N ILE A 74 -9.58 -4.12 -3.39
CA ILE A 74 -8.88 -4.12 -2.10
C ILE A 74 -9.15 -5.41 -1.34
N GLU A 75 -10.39 -5.90 -1.34
CA GLU A 75 -10.77 -7.16 -0.70
C GLU A 75 -10.08 -8.36 -1.36
N LEU A 76 -10.11 -8.46 -2.69
CA LEU A 76 -9.40 -9.49 -3.44
C LEU A 76 -7.89 -9.44 -3.18
N LEU A 77 -7.32 -8.24 -3.09
CA LEU A 77 -5.91 -8.06 -2.75
C LEU A 77 -5.61 -8.56 -1.33
N GLY A 78 -6.50 -8.28 -0.37
CA GLY A 78 -6.42 -8.77 1.01
C GLY A 78 -6.46 -10.29 1.10
N GLN A 79 -7.36 -10.93 0.37
CA GLN A 79 -7.44 -12.40 0.28
C GLN A 79 -6.15 -13.02 -0.27
N ARG A 80 -5.57 -12.42 -1.33
CA ARG A 80 -4.26 -12.85 -1.85
C ARG A 80 -3.15 -12.69 -0.82
N HIS A 81 -3.12 -11.57 -0.09
CA HIS A 81 -2.14 -11.33 0.96
C HIS A 81 -2.24 -12.34 2.10
N ALA A 82 -3.47 -12.72 2.48
CA ALA A 82 -3.71 -13.79 3.45
C ALA A 82 -3.12 -15.13 2.97
N HIS A 83 -3.35 -15.48 1.70
CA HIS A 83 -2.77 -16.69 1.10
C HIS A 83 -1.23 -16.66 1.06
N TYR A 84 -0.61 -15.48 0.95
CA TYR A 84 0.84 -15.32 1.03
C TYR A 84 1.40 -15.39 2.46
N GLY A 85 0.54 -15.52 3.48
CA GLY A 85 0.93 -15.54 4.89
C GLY A 85 1.22 -14.16 5.45
N VAL A 86 0.65 -13.09 4.87
CA VAL A 86 0.75 -11.73 5.42
C VAL A 86 -0.12 -11.62 6.68
N THR A 87 0.47 -11.14 7.77
CA THR A 87 -0.21 -10.93 9.06
C THR A 87 -0.54 -9.44 9.26
N ALA A 88 -1.37 -9.14 10.26
CA ALA A 88 -1.65 -7.75 10.66
C ALA A 88 -0.36 -6.97 11.00
N GLU A 89 0.59 -7.60 11.69
CA GLU A 89 1.89 -7.00 12.06
C GLU A 89 2.71 -6.61 10.82
N HIS A 90 2.62 -7.37 9.73
CA HIS A 90 3.30 -7.01 8.48
C HIS A 90 2.74 -5.71 7.88
N TYR A 91 1.44 -5.43 8.01
CA TYR A 91 0.86 -4.16 7.56
C TYR A 91 1.40 -2.99 8.38
N GLU A 92 1.55 -3.11 9.69
CA GLU A 92 2.11 -2.02 10.51
C GLU A 92 3.54 -1.65 10.05
N LEU A 93 4.37 -2.67 9.82
CA LEU A 93 5.75 -2.51 9.33
C LEU A 93 5.78 -1.89 7.92
N VAL A 94 4.99 -2.42 7.00
CA VAL A 94 4.88 -1.92 5.62
C VAL A 94 4.36 -0.48 5.58
N GLY A 95 3.36 -0.14 6.40
CA GLY A 95 2.80 1.20 6.51
C GLY A 95 3.84 2.22 6.94
N SER A 96 4.61 1.91 7.99
CA SER A 96 5.68 2.80 8.46
C SER A 96 6.72 3.06 7.37
N VAL A 97 7.14 2.03 6.64
CA VAL A 97 8.11 2.15 5.55
C VAL A 97 7.53 2.94 4.37
N LEU A 98 6.26 2.73 4.01
CA LEU A 98 5.60 3.46 2.93
C LEU A 98 5.56 4.96 3.24
N ILE A 99 5.13 5.34 4.45
CA ILE A 99 5.09 6.75 4.87
C ILE A 99 6.50 7.36 4.87
N SER A 100 7.50 6.64 5.38
CA SER A 100 8.92 7.07 5.33
C SER A 100 9.43 7.25 3.90
N THR A 101 9.03 6.35 3.00
CA THR A 101 9.40 6.42 1.57
C THR A 101 8.79 7.66 0.93
N LEU A 102 7.49 7.89 1.12
CA LEU A 102 6.80 9.07 0.59
C LEU A 102 7.42 10.37 1.12
N LYS A 103 7.73 10.44 2.42
CA LYS A 103 8.43 11.58 3.03
C LYS A 103 9.77 11.85 2.37
N SER A 104 10.56 10.81 2.15
CA SER A 104 11.88 10.93 1.52
C SER A 104 11.77 11.37 0.05
N SER A 105 10.80 10.83 -0.70
CA SER A 105 10.54 11.22 -2.09
C SER A 105 10.04 12.65 -2.20
N LEU A 106 9.14 13.09 -1.32
CA LEU A 106 8.53 14.42 -1.40
C LEU A 106 9.45 15.55 -0.90
N GLY A 107 10.41 15.24 -0.03
CA GLY A 107 11.37 16.22 0.48
C GLY A 107 10.67 17.45 1.06
N ASP A 108 10.98 18.62 0.53
CA ASP A 108 10.40 19.91 0.97
C ASP A 108 8.88 20.02 0.76
N LEU A 109 8.29 19.16 -0.07
CA LEU A 109 6.84 19.09 -0.26
C LEU A 109 6.13 18.29 0.86
N TRP A 110 6.87 17.57 1.69
CA TRP A 110 6.30 16.82 2.82
C TRP A 110 5.92 17.76 3.97
N ASN A 111 4.72 17.59 4.49
CA ASN A 111 4.22 18.32 5.66
C ASN A 111 3.24 17.46 6.48
N SER A 112 2.81 17.98 7.63
CA SER A 112 1.92 17.26 8.55
C SER A 112 0.58 16.88 7.92
N GLU A 113 0.03 17.70 7.02
CA GLU A 113 -1.25 17.41 6.35
C GLU A 113 -1.10 16.25 5.36
N THR A 114 0.04 16.19 4.68
CA THR A 114 0.39 15.09 3.76
C THR A 114 0.59 13.80 4.52
N GLU A 115 1.31 13.85 5.64
CA GLU A 115 1.51 12.71 6.53
C GLU A 115 0.19 12.17 7.09
N GLU A 116 -0.68 13.05 7.58
CA GLU A 116 -1.99 12.67 8.10
C GLU A 116 -2.87 12.03 7.01
N ALA A 117 -2.93 12.65 5.83
CA ALA A 117 -3.75 12.17 4.72
C ALA A 117 -3.31 10.78 4.25
N TRP A 118 -2.01 10.57 4.06
CA TRP A 118 -1.47 9.26 3.65
C TRP A 118 -1.58 8.20 4.74
N THR A 119 -1.33 8.56 6.00
CA THR A 119 -1.48 7.63 7.13
C THR A 119 -2.93 7.14 7.22
N ARG A 120 -3.90 8.05 7.10
CA ARG A 120 -5.31 7.71 7.13
C ARG A 120 -5.73 6.87 5.93
N LEU A 121 -5.22 7.15 4.74
CA LEU A 121 -5.48 6.35 3.55
C LEU A 121 -4.93 4.93 3.71
N TYR A 122 -3.69 4.81 4.17
CA TYR A 122 -3.06 3.52 4.41
C TYR A 122 -3.85 2.69 5.41
N GLN A 123 -4.23 3.28 6.55
CA GLN A 123 -5.02 2.61 7.57
C GLN A 123 -6.37 2.12 7.03
N LEU A 124 -7.03 2.91 6.17
CA LEU A 124 -8.29 2.52 5.53
C LEU A 124 -8.09 1.26 4.67
N TRP A 125 -7.09 1.28 3.79
CA TRP A 125 -6.80 0.14 2.91
C TRP A 125 -6.35 -1.09 3.68
N SER A 126 -5.40 -0.94 4.62
CA SER A 126 -4.89 -2.06 5.40
C SER A 126 -5.99 -2.70 6.25
N SER A 127 -6.86 -1.90 6.86
CA SER A 127 -8.00 -2.42 7.65
C SER A 127 -8.97 -3.22 6.78
N SER A 128 -9.25 -2.74 5.56
CA SER A 128 -10.11 -3.44 4.61
C SER A 128 -9.49 -4.77 4.16
N MET A 129 -8.19 -4.78 3.86
CA MET A 129 -7.47 -6.00 3.46
C MET A 129 -7.39 -7.03 4.59
N ILE A 130 -7.15 -6.57 5.83
CA ILE A 130 -7.15 -7.41 7.03
C ILE A 130 -8.55 -7.98 7.29
N GLY A 131 -9.60 -7.17 7.14
CA GLY A 131 -10.99 -7.62 7.27
C GLY A 131 -11.32 -8.74 6.27
N ALA A 132 -11.03 -8.51 5.00
CA ALA A 132 -11.26 -9.49 3.92
C ALA A 132 -10.48 -10.81 4.11
N SER A 133 -9.34 -10.77 4.78
CA SER A 133 -8.58 -11.98 5.11
C SER A 133 -9.27 -12.91 6.13
N SER A 134 -10.12 -12.35 6.99
CA SER A 134 -10.78 -13.08 8.08
C SER A 134 -12.08 -13.76 7.63
N GLU A 135 -12.71 -13.27 6.56
CA GLU A 135 -13.93 -13.84 5.97
C GLU A 135 -13.66 -15.17 5.24
N MET A 136 -12.41 -15.48 4.93
CA MET A 136 -11.95 -16.77 4.40
C MET A 136 -11.56 -17.76 5.52
N SER A 137 -12.31 -17.79 6.62
CA SER A 137 -12.27 -18.96 7.50
C SER A 137 -12.72 -20.18 6.67
N PRO A 138 -11.97 -21.30 6.66
CA PRO A 138 -12.21 -22.37 5.71
C PRO A 138 -13.60 -22.96 5.92
N GLU A 139 -14.42 -22.86 4.87
CA GLU A 139 -15.56 -23.74 4.68
C GLU A 139 -15.01 -25.17 4.81
N LYS A 140 -15.41 -25.86 5.89
CA LYS A 140 -15.06 -27.28 6.10
C LYS A 140 -15.48 -28.02 4.83
N SER A 141 -14.51 -28.63 4.14
CA SER A 141 -14.80 -29.60 3.09
C SER A 141 -15.70 -30.69 3.70
N PRO A 142 -16.88 -30.98 3.11
CA PRO A 142 -17.65 -32.14 3.52
C PRO A 142 -16.88 -33.39 3.08
N GLU A 143 -16.57 -34.26 4.04
CA GLU A 143 -16.28 -35.69 3.78
C GLU A 143 -17.55 -36.40 3.29
#